data_AF-A0A1B8ZNE7-F1
#
_entry.id   AF-A0A1B8ZNE7-F1
#
_cell.length_a   1.000
_cell.length_b   1.000
_cell.length_c   1.000
_cell.angle_alpha   90.00
_cell.angle_beta   90.00
_cell.angle_gamma   90.00
#
_symmetry.space_group_name_H-M   'P 1'
#
loop_
_entity.id
_entity.type
_entity.pdbx_description
1 polymer ?
#
loop_
_entity_poly.entity_id
_entity_poly.type
_entity_poly.pdbx_seq_one_letter_code
_entity_poly.pdbx_strand_id
1 'polypeptide(L)'
;MRYKNLFFNIFLIVVCNFILQKHYIMRKFLTLFIPILMYSFMSGQVGINTTSPNGATVLDIASNQKGVLIPRLTDNDRDTNLADNDASTVPPAGMPNANLIAGTLIFNTTTNNFQYWDGTLWRQLFVPTSSQAGNDGVVKIDSGNASAKPSFSLSASGSGYGARQQVIYATPLVFAASPTTSWPETTVPFPGVTSNIYIDATGKWRENEINGQVHVWRLIATVTPNANSSGSVKATFKNPDSLFEVNSIQLVPSGSGVGNILTFYFYTIADPASLAPGRGYQLFMEADLNCGVVVNSFTRVSLFKD
;
A
#
# COMPACT_ATOMS: atom_id res chain seq x y z
N MET A 1 -97.32 -40.73 0.49
CA MET A 1 -95.83 -40.75 0.45
C MET A 1 -95.19 -39.90 -0.65
N ARG A 2 -95.88 -39.55 -1.76
CA ARG A 2 -95.27 -38.83 -2.91
C ARG A 2 -94.77 -37.40 -2.63
N TYR A 3 -95.46 -36.61 -1.81
CA TYR A 3 -95.06 -35.22 -1.54
C TYR A 3 -93.84 -35.06 -0.61
N LYS A 4 -93.65 -35.96 0.37
CA LYS A 4 -92.45 -35.93 1.25
C LYS A 4 -91.15 -36.12 0.46
N ASN A 5 -91.16 -37.00 -0.54
CA ASN A 5 -90.00 -37.22 -1.41
C ASN A 5 -89.72 -36.02 -2.32
N LEU A 6 -90.75 -35.27 -2.74
CA LEU A 6 -90.57 -34.07 -3.56
C LEU A 6 -89.91 -32.93 -2.76
N PHE A 7 -90.41 -32.65 -1.55
CA PHE A 7 -89.82 -31.64 -0.67
C PHE A 7 -88.39 -32.00 -0.25
N PHE A 8 -88.12 -33.28 0.04
CA PHE A 8 -86.79 -33.74 0.39
C PHE A 8 -85.79 -33.58 -0.78
N ASN A 9 -86.20 -33.90 -2.01
CA ASN A 9 -85.37 -33.70 -3.19
C ASN A 9 -85.10 -32.21 -3.48
N ILE A 10 -86.12 -31.35 -3.36
CA ILE A 10 -85.95 -29.89 -3.52
C ILE A 10 -84.99 -29.34 -2.46
N PHE A 11 -85.15 -29.75 -1.20
CA PHE A 11 -84.25 -29.35 -0.10
C PHE A 11 -82.81 -29.79 -0.37
N LEU A 12 -82.60 -31.04 -0.82
CA LEU A 12 -81.27 -31.56 -1.14
C LEU A 12 -80.60 -30.79 -2.30
N ILE A 13 -81.36 -30.42 -3.34
CA ILE A 13 -80.86 -29.63 -4.47
C ILE A 13 -80.44 -28.22 -4.02
N VAL A 14 -81.25 -27.56 -3.19
CA VAL A 14 -80.93 -26.21 -2.68
C VAL A 14 -79.69 -26.23 -1.79
N VAL A 15 -79.57 -27.21 -0.89
CA VAL A 15 -78.39 -27.39 -0.04
C VAL A 15 -77.15 -27.70 -0.89
N CYS A 16 -77.27 -28.57 -1.89
CA CYS A 16 -76.15 -28.91 -2.79
C CYS A 16 -75.68 -27.69 -3.60
N ASN A 17 -76.59 -26.90 -4.15
CA ASN A 17 -76.26 -25.67 -4.88
C ASN A 17 -75.62 -24.61 -3.96
N PHE A 18 -76.09 -24.47 -2.72
CA PHE A 18 -75.48 -23.55 -1.75
C PHE A 18 -74.03 -23.97 -1.40
N ILE A 19 -73.80 -25.28 -1.21
CA ILE A 19 -72.47 -25.83 -0.95
C ILE A 19 -71.56 -25.62 -2.18
N LEU A 20 -72.03 -25.89 -3.39
CA LEU A 20 -71.27 -25.69 -4.63
C LEU A 20 -70.94 -24.22 -4.86
N GLN A 21 -71.89 -23.31 -4.62
CA GLN A 21 -71.69 -21.87 -4.73
C GLN A 21 -70.67 -21.36 -3.71
N LYS A 22 -70.71 -21.86 -2.45
CA LYS A 22 -69.70 -21.55 -1.43
C LYS A 22 -68.31 -22.04 -1.82
N HIS A 23 -68.18 -23.26 -2.35
CA HIS A 23 -66.90 -23.80 -2.85
C HIS A 23 -66.38 -23.00 -4.04
N TYR A 24 -67.27 -22.58 -4.95
CA TYR A 24 -66.91 -21.74 -6.10
C TYR A 24 -66.42 -20.35 -5.65
N ILE A 25 -67.09 -19.72 -4.68
CA ILE A 25 -66.66 -18.43 -4.11
C ILE A 25 -65.33 -18.57 -3.36
N MET A 26 -65.15 -19.61 -2.53
CA MET A 26 -63.88 -19.86 -1.82
C MET A 26 -62.71 -20.16 -2.77
N ARG A 27 -62.95 -20.90 -3.86
CA ARG A 27 -61.94 -21.12 -4.90
C ARG A 27 -61.54 -19.80 -5.57
N LYS A 28 -62.49 -18.93 -5.91
CA LYS A 28 -62.18 -17.61 -6.48
C LYS A 28 -61.36 -16.75 -5.53
N PHE A 29 -61.71 -16.72 -4.25
CA PHE A 29 -60.90 -16.01 -3.24
C PHE A 29 -59.49 -16.59 -3.14
N LEU A 30 -59.34 -17.91 -3.11
CA LEU A 30 -58.04 -18.58 -3.06
C LEU A 30 -57.19 -18.26 -4.31
N THR A 31 -57.78 -18.33 -5.51
CA THR A 31 -57.09 -18.00 -6.76
C THR A 31 -56.64 -16.54 -6.81
N LEU A 32 -57.38 -15.60 -6.22
CA LEU A 32 -57.01 -14.20 -6.14
C LEU A 32 -55.94 -13.91 -5.06
N PHE A 33 -55.92 -14.69 -3.98
CA PHE A 33 -55.00 -14.48 -2.84
C PHE A 33 -53.61 -15.09 -3.07
N ILE A 34 -53.51 -16.17 -3.86
CA ILE A 34 -52.24 -16.82 -4.22
C ILE A 34 -51.20 -15.85 -4.83
N PRO A 35 -51.52 -15.02 -5.84
CA PRO A 35 -50.53 -14.09 -6.39
C PRO A 35 -50.09 -13.00 -5.40
N ILE A 36 -50.95 -12.60 -4.45
CA ILE A 36 -50.61 -11.63 -3.40
C ILE A 36 -49.63 -12.24 -2.39
N LEU A 37 -49.83 -13.50 -2.01
CA LEU A 37 -48.93 -14.24 -1.11
C LEU A 37 -47.57 -14.53 -1.74
N MET A 38 -47.52 -14.68 -3.07
CA MET A 38 -46.28 -14.90 -3.82
C MET A 38 -45.44 -13.63 -3.94
N TYR A 39 -46.06 -12.44 -3.89
CA TYR A 39 -45.35 -11.15 -3.97
C TYR A 39 -44.51 -10.86 -2.71
N SER A 40 -44.92 -11.35 -1.54
CA SER A 40 -44.21 -11.13 -0.27
C SER A 40 -42.87 -11.88 -0.12
N PHE A 41 -42.52 -12.76 -1.07
CA PHE A 41 -41.27 -13.52 -1.03
C PHE A 41 -40.21 -13.04 -2.04
N MET A 42 -40.48 -11.96 -2.78
CA MET A 42 -39.51 -11.43 -3.73
C MET A 42 -38.56 -10.44 -3.04
N SER A 43 -37.31 -10.83 -2.85
CA SER A 43 -36.24 -9.92 -2.44
C SER A 43 -35.94 -8.92 -3.56
N GLY A 44 -35.90 -7.62 -3.26
CA GLY A 44 -35.61 -6.53 -4.22
C GLY A 44 -34.14 -6.43 -4.67
N GLN A 45 -33.40 -7.54 -4.65
CA GLN A 45 -32.00 -7.61 -5.03
C GLN A 45 -31.83 -7.64 -6.55
N VAL A 46 -30.92 -6.82 -7.07
CA VAL A 46 -30.59 -6.74 -8.49
C VAL A 46 -29.37 -7.61 -8.78
N GLY A 47 -29.57 -8.69 -9.52
CA GLY A 47 -28.49 -9.49 -10.09
C GLY A 47 -28.23 -9.12 -11.54
N ILE A 48 -26.99 -8.81 -11.91
CA ILE A 48 -26.57 -8.67 -13.31
C ILE A 48 -25.64 -9.82 -13.65
N ASN A 49 -26.05 -10.63 -14.63
CA ASN A 49 -25.30 -11.81 -15.09
C ASN A 49 -25.05 -12.87 -13.99
N THR A 50 -25.92 -12.91 -12.97
CA THR A 50 -26.02 -13.97 -11.96
C THR A 50 -27.48 -14.29 -11.68
N THR A 51 -27.80 -15.57 -11.51
CA THR A 51 -29.15 -16.03 -11.12
C THR A 51 -29.32 -16.22 -9.61
N SER A 52 -28.22 -16.13 -8.86
CA SER A 52 -28.21 -16.24 -7.40
C SER A 52 -27.38 -15.07 -6.84
N PRO A 53 -27.95 -13.84 -6.78
CA PRO A 53 -27.29 -12.70 -6.17
C PRO A 53 -26.92 -13.01 -4.71
N ASN A 54 -25.78 -12.50 -4.26
CA ASN A 54 -25.39 -12.57 -2.86
C ASN A 54 -26.44 -11.92 -1.97
N GLY A 55 -26.98 -12.67 -1.00
CA GLY A 55 -28.04 -12.16 -0.10
C GLY A 55 -27.60 -11.03 0.84
N ALA A 56 -26.30 -10.72 0.91
CA ALA A 56 -25.77 -9.57 1.64
C ALA A 56 -25.63 -8.31 0.77
N THR A 57 -26.01 -8.33 -0.51
CA THR A 57 -25.89 -7.18 -1.41
C THR A 57 -27.21 -6.83 -2.09
N VAL A 58 -27.45 -5.53 -2.29
CA VAL A 58 -28.61 -5.05 -3.06
C VAL A 58 -28.35 -5.14 -4.57
N LEU A 59 -27.08 -5.05 -4.99
CA LEU A 59 -26.62 -5.21 -6.36
C LEU A 59 -25.47 -6.23 -6.38
N ASP A 60 -25.58 -7.26 -7.21
CA ASP A 60 -24.53 -8.25 -7.46
C ASP A 60 -24.27 -8.38 -8.96
N ILE A 61 -23.01 -8.25 -9.38
CA ILE A 61 -22.60 -8.29 -10.79
C ILE A 61 -21.50 -9.33 -10.94
N ALA A 62 -21.78 -10.38 -11.71
CA ALA A 62 -20.82 -11.46 -11.95
C ALA A 62 -20.31 -11.42 -13.39
N SER A 63 -18.99 -11.32 -13.60
CA SER A 63 -18.36 -11.51 -14.92
C SER A 63 -16.90 -11.90 -14.76
N ASN A 64 -16.39 -12.72 -15.66
CA ASN A 64 -14.97 -13.06 -15.79
C ASN A 64 -14.32 -12.46 -17.05
N GLN A 65 -15.05 -11.66 -17.85
CA GLN A 65 -14.49 -10.96 -19.02
C GLN A 65 -14.78 -9.45 -19.07
N LYS A 66 -15.74 -8.94 -18.29
CA LYS A 66 -16.18 -7.54 -18.34
C LYS A 66 -16.11 -6.89 -16.97
N GLY A 67 -15.83 -5.59 -16.95
CA GLY A 67 -15.88 -4.76 -15.74
C GLY A 67 -17.20 -4.00 -15.61
N VAL A 68 -17.31 -3.21 -14.55
CA VAL A 68 -18.41 -2.26 -14.33
C VAL A 68 -17.93 -0.86 -14.73
N LEU A 69 -18.65 -0.22 -15.64
CA LEU A 69 -18.42 1.19 -15.98
C LEU A 69 -19.31 2.07 -15.09
N ILE A 70 -18.72 2.66 -14.06
CA ILE A 70 -19.41 3.63 -13.19
C ILE A 70 -19.58 4.98 -13.91
N PRO A 71 -20.44 5.90 -13.41
CA PRO A 71 -20.58 7.23 -14.00
C PRO A 71 -19.24 7.94 -14.18
N ARG A 72 -19.02 8.49 -15.38
CA ARG A 72 -17.76 9.17 -15.76
C ARG A 72 -18.05 10.64 -16.00
N LEU A 73 -17.41 11.52 -15.25
CA LEU A 73 -17.70 12.95 -15.24
C LEU A 73 -16.39 13.74 -15.30
N THR A 74 -16.37 14.85 -16.03
CA THR A 74 -15.31 15.85 -15.86
C THR A 74 -15.47 16.57 -14.51
N ASP A 75 -14.46 17.34 -14.07
CA ASP A 75 -14.63 18.25 -12.93
C ASP A 75 -15.84 19.16 -13.13
N ASN A 76 -16.01 19.74 -14.33
CA ASN A 76 -17.16 20.57 -14.64
C ASN A 76 -18.48 19.78 -14.56
N ASP A 77 -18.55 18.56 -15.12
CA ASP A 77 -19.79 17.78 -15.09
C ASP A 77 -20.15 17.32 -13.67
N ARG A 78 -19.15 16.98 -12.85
CA ARG A 78 -19.33 16.70 -11.42
C ARG A 78 -19.85 17.95 -10.71
N ASP A 79 -19.20 19.08 -10.93
CA ASP A 79 -19.48 20.35 -10.24
C ASP A 79 -20.69 21.11 -10.79
N THR A 80 -21.37 20.59 -11.83
CA THR A 80 -22.60 21.19 -12.38
C THR A 80 -23.80 20.26 -12.28
N ASN A 81 -23.61 18.97 -12.60
CA ASN A 81 -24.71 17.99 -12.61
C ASN A 81 -24.90 17.31 -11.26
N LEU A 82 -23.84 17.22 -10.46
CA LEU A 82 -23.90 16.70 -9.10
C LEU A 82 -23.79 17.80 -8.03
N ALA A 83 -23.58 19.06 -8.43
CA ALA A 83 -23.52 20.21 -7.51
C ALA A 83 -24.84 21.02 -7.44
N ASP A 84 -24.90 21.85 -6.40
CA ASP A 84 -25.87 22.92 -6.18
C ASP A 84 -25.28 24.25 -6.71
N ASN A 85 -26.02 24.99 -7.55
CA ASN A 85 -25.50 26.05 -8.42
C ASN A 85 -25.48 27.45 -7.75
N ASP A 86 -24.51 27.76 -6.88
CA ASP A 86 -24.25 29.14 -6.35
C ASP A 86 -22.79 29.58 -6.57
N ALA A 87 -22.61 30.75 -7.19
CA ALA A 87 -21.34 31.32 -7.63
C ALA A 87 -20.62 32.22 -6.60
N SER A 88 -21.13 32.38 -5.38
CA SER A 88 -20.65 33.37 -4.40
C SER A 88 -19.56 32.90 -3.41
N THR A 89 -19.02 31.68 -3.54
CA THR A 89 -17.96 31.17 -2.66
C THR A 89 -16.72 30.68 -3.44
N VAL A 90 -15.52 31.16 -3.06
CA VAL A 90 -14.23 30.76 -3.66
C VAL A 90 -13.27 30.20 -2.58
N PRO A 91 -12.60 29.06 -2.83
CA PRO A 91 -12.85 28.18 -3.98
C PRO A 91 -14.22 27.53 -3.78
N PRO A 92 -15.00 27.19 -4.83
CA PRO A 92 -16.31 26.59 -4.64
C PRO A 92 -16.14 25.26 -3.90
N ALA A 93 -16.30 25.30 -2.58
CA ALA A 93 -16.18 24.19 -1.67
C ALA A 93 -17.61 23.72 -1.43
N GLY A 94 -17.97 22.70 -2.21
CA GLY A 94 -19.32 22.12 -2.25
C GLY A 94 -19.81 21.72 -0.87
N MET A 95 -21.04 22.14 -0.57
CA MET A 95 -21.92 21.53 0.41
C MET A 95 -23.15 20.97 -0.33
N PRO A 96 -23.83 19.96 0.22
CA PRO A 96 -24.43 18.86 -0.53
C PRO A 96 -25.63 19.27 -1.40
N ASN A 97 -25.67 18.76 -2.64
CA ASN A 97 -26.95 18.41 -3.24
C ASN A 97 -27.70 17.53 -2.22
N ALA A 98 -28.88 17.94 -1.76
CA ALA A 98 -29.62 17.23 -0.71
C ALA A 98 -29.92 15.76 -1.05
N ASN A 99 -29.79 15.37 -2.32
CA ASN A 99 -29.93 14.00 -2.81
C ASN A 99 -28.59 13.27 -3.01
N LEU A 100 -27.45 13.94 -2.88
CA LEU A 100 -26.13 13.33 -2.96
C LEU A 100 -25.82 12.64 -1.63
N ILE A 101 -25.88 11.31 -1.64
CA ILE A 101 -25.68 10.49 -0.46
C ILE A 101 -24.20 10.12 -0.33
N ALA A 102 -23.68 10.13 0.90
CA ALA A 102 -22.31 9.68 1.20
C ALA A 102 -22.09 8.26 0.64
N GLY A 103 -20.94 8.04 0.00
CA GLY A 103 -20.61 6.82 -0.73
C GLY A 103 -20.96 6.83 -2.22
N THR A 104 -21.58 7.90 -2.76
CA THR A 104 -21.77 8.07 -4.21
C THR A 104 -20.40 8.02 -4.91
N LEU A 105 -20.22 7.10 -5.86
CA LEU A 105 -18.94 6.80 -6.52
C LEU A 105 -18.98 7.19 -8.01
N ILE A 106 -17.94 7.89 -8.46
CA ILE A 106 -17.74 8.30 -9.86
C ILE A 106 -16.29 8.06 -10.30
N PHE A 107 -16.07 8.05 -11.62
CA PHE A 107 -14.74 8.20 -12.21
C PHE A 107 -14.59 9.60 -12.78
N ASN A 108 -13.67 10.39 -12.24
CA ASN A 108 -13.39 11.72 -12.73
C ASN A 108 -12.45 11.64 -13.95
N THR A 109 -12.92 12.11 -15.11
CA THR A 109 -12.16 12.08 -16.37
C THR A 109 -11.18 13.23 -16.53
N THR A 110 -11.33 14.32 -15.77
CA THR A 110 -10.36 15.43 -15.73
C THR A 110 -9.13 15.04 -14.93
N THR A 111 -9.32 14.53 -13.72
CA THR A 111 -8.23 14.12 -12.81
C THR A 111 -7.83 12.66 -12.96
N ASN A 112 -8.52 11.91 -13.82
CA ASN A 112 -8.28 10.50 -14.14
C ASN A 112 -8.24 9.59 -12.91
N ASN A 113 -9.18 9.76 -11.96
CA ASN A 113 -9.22 9.00 -10.71
C ASN A 113 -10.65 8.66 -10.25
N PHE A 114 -10.77 7.64 -9.40
CA PHE A 114 -12.03 7.31 -8.73
C PHE A 114 -12.29 8.27 -7.57
N GLN A 115 -13.48 8.85 -7.52
CA GLN A 115 -13.90 9.77 -6.46
C GLN A 115 -15.20 9.29 -5.80
N TYR A 116 -15.32 9.44 -4.49
CA TYR A 116 -16.55 9.23 -3.74
C TYR A 116 -16.92 10.45 -2.92
N TRP A 117 -18.22 10.69 -2.72
CA TRP A 117 -18.71 11.73 -1.82
C TRP A 117 -18.62 11.24 -0.37
N ASP A 118 -17.90 11.94 0.51
CA ASP A 118 -17.80 11.55 1.93
C ASP A 118 -18.94 12.11 2.81
N GLY A 119 -19.88 12.86 2.22
CA GLY A 119 -20.91 13.61 2.92
C GLY A 119 -20.66 15.12 2.96
N THR A 120 -19.40 15.54 2.78
CA THR A 120 -18.95 16.94 2.88
C THR A 120 -18.11 17.38 1.68
N LEU A 121 -17.30 16.49 1.10
CA LEU A 121 -16.42 16.78 -0.02
C LEU A 121 -16.16 15.52 -0.86
N TRP A 122 -15.81 15.72 -2.14
CA TRP A 122 -15.38 14.63 -3.02
C TRP A 122 -13.99 14.17 -2.61
N ARG A 123 -13.89 12.92 -2.14
CA ARG A 123 -12.63 12.24 -1.81
C ARG A 123 -12.23 11.26 -2.89
N GLN A 124 -10.94 11.00 -3.00
CA GLN A 124 -10.42 9.98 -3.90
C GLN A 124 -10.56 8.59 -3.24
N LEU A 125 -11.13 7.61 -3.96
CA LEU A 125 -11.33 6.24 -3.43
C LEU A 125 -10.04 5.41 -3.48
N PHE A 126 -9.18 5.73 -4.43
CA PHE A 126 -7.84 5.17 -4.55
C PHE A 126 -6.92 6.30 -4.92
N VAL A 127 -5.73 6.31 -4.33
CA VAL A 127 -4.60 6.95 -4.97
C VAL A 127 -4.29 6.11 -6.21
N PRO A 128 -4.60 6.55 -7.47
CA PRO A 128 -3.86 5.97 -8.59
C PRO A 128 -2.40 6.19 -8.21
N THR A 129 -1.53 5.23 -8.47
CA THR A 129 -0.08 5.20 -8.16
C THR A 129 0.67 6.46 -8.67
N SER A 130 0.28 7.61 -8.12
CA SER A 130 0.45 8.98 -8.57
C SER A 130 -0.35 9.97 -7.66
N SER A 131 -0.58 9.66 -6.38
CA SER A 131 -0.26 10.74 -5.44
C SER A 131 1.26 10.93 -5.57
N GLN A 132 1.82 11.99 -5.03
CA GLN A 132 3.15 11.81 -4.49
C GLN A 132 2.99 10.75 -3.38
N ALA A 133 2.95 9.46 -3.77
CA ALA A 133 2.94 8.35 -2.85
C ALA A 133 4.18 8.58 -2.01
N GLY A 134 4.08 8.41 -0.70
CA GLY A 134 5.28 8.34 0.14
C GLY A 134 6.23 7.43 -0.61
N ASN A 135 7.29 8.01 -1.19
CA ASN A 135 8.19 7.30 -2.08
C ASN A 135 9.17 6.54 -1.18
N ASP A 136 8.55 5.82 -0.26
CA ASP A 136 9.11 5.06 0.78
C ASP A 136 9.57 3.77 0.13
N GLY A 137 10.67 3.27 0.64
CA GLY A 137 11.30 2.12 0.04
C GLY A 137 12.38 1.62 0.94
N VAL A 138 12.48 0.31 1.03
CA VAL A 138 13.56 -0.36 1.72
C VAL A 138 14.45 -0.97 0.65
N VAL A 139 15.71 -0.59 0.57
CA VAL A 139 16.66 -1.22 -0.34
C VAL A 139 17.75 -1.86 0.50
N LYS A 140 17.72 -3.19 0.58
CA LYS A 140 18.73 -3.96 1.31
C LYS A 140 19.73 -4.58 0.34
N ILE A 141 21.00 -4.25 0.56
CA ILE A 141 22.16 -4.78 -0.16
C ILE A 141 22.78 -5.88 0.71
N ASP A 142 22.84 -7.10 0.21
CA ASP A 142 23.46 -8.23 0.91
C ASP A 142 24.97 -8.34 0.58
N SER A 143 25.36 -8.01 -0.65
CA SER A 143 26.75 -8.13 -1.12
C SER A 143 26.98 -7.41 -2.46
N GLY A 144 28.20 -7.50 -2.98
CA GLY A 144 28.58 -7.11 -4.33
C GLY A 144 28.61 -8.28 -5.32
N ASN A 145 29.30 -8.09 -6.44
CA ASN A 145 29.44 -9.07 -7.53
C ASN A 145 29.86 -10.45 -7.01
N ALA A 146 29.33 -11.51 -7.62
CA ALA A 146 29.58 -12.90 -7.20
C ALA A 146 29.33 -13.15 -5.70
N SER A 147 28.38 -12.42 -5.12
CA SER A 147 28.03 -12.46 -3.70
C SER A 147 29.18 -12.05 -2.75
N ALA A 148 30.17 -11.31 -3.24
CA ALA A 148 31.32 -10.88 -2.45
C ALA A 148 30.91 -9.79 -1.44
N LYS A 149 31.12 -10.06 -0.16
CA LYS A 149 30.91 -9.07 0.92
C LYS A 149 32.17 -8.20 1.09
N PRO A 150 32.04 -6.88 1.31
CA PRO A 150 33.18 -6.06 1.67
C PRO A 150 33.88 -6.61 2.92
N SER A 151 35.17 -6.88 2.81
CA SER A 151 36.00 -7.40 3.90
C SER A 151 37.34 -6.68 3.95
N PHE A 152 37.72 -6.18 5.12
CA PHE A 152 38.97 -5.43 5.32
C PHE A 152 39.38 -5.46 6.81
N SER A 153 40.61 -5.05 7.09
CA SER A 153 41.12 -4.93 8.45
C SER A 153 41.13 -3.48 8.90
N LEU A 154 40.79 -3.25 10.15
CA LEU A 154 40.97 -1.98 10.85
C LEU A 154 42.09 -2.15 11.87
N SER A 155 42.83 -1.08 12.11
CA SER A 155 43.89 -1.04 13.12
C SER A 155 43.70 0.14 14.06
N ALA A 156 44.16 -0.02 15.29
CA ALA A 156 44.28 1.09 16.24
C ALA A 156 45.40 2.06 15.82
N SER A 157 45.35 3.28 16.33
CA SER A 157 46.50 4.22 16.30
C SER A 157 46.73 4.79 17.68
N GLY A 158 47.73 4.25 18.38
CA GLY A 158 48.00 4.60 19.78
C GLY A 158 46.77 4.34 20.66
N SER A 159 46.30 5.38 21.35
CA SER A 159 45.10 5.33 22.20
C SER A 159 43.80 5.73 21.49
N GLY A 160 43.81 5.82 20.15
CA GLY A 160 42.66 6.28 19.37
C GLY A 160 42.39 5.44 18.13
N TYR A 161 41.42 5.90 17.34
CA TYR A 161 41.06 5.28 16.08
C TYR A 161 42.20 5.39 15.07
N GLY A 162 42.49 4.29 14.36
CA GLY A 162 43.46 4.31 13.26
C GLY A 162 42.90 4.86 11.96
N ALA A 163 43.57 4.51 10.86
CA ALA A 163 43.22 5.04 9.54
C ALA A 163 41.80 4.64 9.11
N ARG A 164 41.03 5.63 8.66
CA ARG A 164 39.68 5.43 8.11
C ARG A 164 39.75 4.60 6.82
N GLN A 165 39.00 3.51 6.78
CA GLN A 165 38.84 2.68 5.58
C GLN A 165 37.47 2.96 4.95
N GLN A 166 37.43 3.27 3.66
CA GLN A 166 36.16 3.37 2.93
C GLN A 166 35.60 1.97 2.67
N VAL A 167 34.31 1.78 2.93
CA VAL A 167 33.61 0.54 2.61
C VAL A 167 33.24 0.56 1.13
N ILE A 168 33.95 -0.24 0.33
CA ILE A 168 33.73 -0.37 -1.11
C ILE A 168 33.07 -1.72 -1.41
N TYR A 169 32.01 -1.68 -2.23
CA TYR A 169 31.36 -2.88 -2.77
C TYR A 169 31.84 -3.17 -4.19
N ALA A 170 32.04 -4.44 -4.49
CA ALA A 170 32.17 -4.90 -5.88
C ALA A 170 30.83 -4.76 -6.61
N THR A 171 30.84 -4.39 -7.89
CA THR A 171 29.63 -4.21 -8.69
C THR A 171 29.49 -5.26 -9.79
N PRO A 172 28.26 -5.67 -10.16
CA PRO A 172 26.97 -5.19 -9.67
C PRO A 172 26.66 -5.61 -8.22
N LEU A 173 25.87 -4.79 -7.53
CA LEU A 173 25.35 -5.12 -6.20
C LEU A 173 24.34 -6.26 -6.26
N VAL A 174 24.31 -7.05 -5.19
CA VAL A 174 23.33 -8.10 -4.95
C VAL A 174 22.37 -7.62 -3.88
N PHE A 175 21.10 -7.48 -4.25
CA PHE A 175 20.02 -7.01 -3.39
C PHE A 175 19.30 -8.19 -2.75
N ALA A 176 18.85 -8.01 -1.50
CA ALA A 176 17.96 -8.97 -0.86
C ALA A 176 16.62 -9.01 -1.60
N ALA A 177 15.93 -10.15 -1.55
CA ALA A 177 14.57 -10.25 -2.06
C ALA A 177 13.55 -9.52 -1.14
N SER A 178 12.32 -9.36 -1.64
CA SER A 178 11.15 -9.06 -0.83
C SER A 178 11.05 -10.06 0.35
N PRO A 179 10.64 -9.63 1.56
CA PRO A 179 10.05 -8.34 1.92
C PRO A 179 11.05 -7.26 2.37
N THR A 180 12.34 -7.58 2.45
CA THR A 180 13.36 -6.63 2.94
C THR A 180 13.89 -5.68 1.86
N THR A 181 13.43 -5.85 0.62
CA THR A 181 13.66 -4.91 -0.47
C THR A 181 12.34 -4.59 -1.17
N SER A 182 11.97 -3.32 -1.14
CA SER A 182 10.92 -2.67 -1.92
C SER A 182 11.51 -1.35 -2.44
N TRP A 183 11.69 -1.27 -3.77
CA TRP A 183 12.24 -0.05 -4.36
C TRP A 183 11.20 1.08 -4.35
N PRO A 184 11.61 2.34 -4.12
CA PRO A 184 10.73 3.49 -4.29
C PRO A 184 10.11 3.50 -5.71
N GLU A 185 8.85 3.89 -5.82
CA GLU A 185 8.09 3.87 -7.08
C GLU A 185 8.71 4.74 -8.18
N THR A 186 9.41 5.82 -7.81
CA THR A 186 10.08 6.71 -8.79
C THR A 186 11.46 6.22 -9.24
N THR A 187 11.83 4.98 -8.93
CA THR A 187 13.15 4.44 -9.30
C THR A 187 13.24 4.24 -10.81
N VAL A 188 13.89 5.16 -11.51
CA VAL A 188 14.22 5.07 -12.95
C VAL A 188 15.65 4.53 -13.14
N PRO A 189 15.96 3.76 -14.21
CA PRO A 189 15.05 3.23 -15.23
C PRO A 189 14.30 1.95 -14.80
N PHE A 190 14.87 1.15 -13.88
CA PHE A 190 14.22 -0.06 -13.31
C PHE A 190 14.71 -0.34 -11.87
N PRO A 191 13.89 -0.95 -11.00
CA PRO A 191 14.31 -1.52 -9.71
C PRO A 191 15.49 -2.50 -9.84
N GLY A 192 16.33 -2.61 -8.82
CA GLY A 192 17.41 -3.61 -8.76
C GLY A 192 18.68 -3.23 -9.53
N VAL A 193 18.81 -1.97 -9.98
CA VAL A 193 20.03 -1.49 -10.66
C VAL A 193 20.97 -0.84 -9.64
N THR A 194 22.26 -1.18 -9.73
CA THR A 194 23.31 -0.69 -8.81
C THR A 194 23.40 0.84 -8.77
N SER A 195 23.36 1.49 -9.94
CA SER A 195 23.50 2.96 -10.07
C SER A 195 22.39 3.77 -9.38
N ASN A 196 21.27 3.13 -9.03
CA ASN A 196 20.15 3.79 -8.33
C ASN A 196 20.48 4.06 -6.85
N ILE A 197 21.49 3.41 -6.30
CA ILE A 197 21.87 3.53 -4.89
C ILE A 197 23.38 3.60 -4.66
N TYR A 198 24.21 3.26 -5.65
CA TYR A 198 25.66 3.21 -5.50
C TYR A 198 26.39 3.62 -6.78
N ILE A 199 27.37 4.51 -6.64
CA ILE A 199 28.24 5.01 -7.72
C ILE A 199 29.58 4.30 -7.60
N ASP A 200 29.81 3.33 -8.46
CA ASP A 200 31.00 2.45 -8.43
C ASP A 200 32.33 3.21 -8.53
N ALA A 201 32.43 4.19 -9.42
CA ALA A 201 33.64 4.95 -9.70
C ALA A 201 34.14 5.75 -8.49
N THR A 202 33.27 6.06 -7.53
CA THR A 202 33.60 6.89 -6.35
C THR A 202 33.29 6.22 -5.01
N GLY A 203 32.64 5.05 -5.04
CA GLY A 203 32.15 4.38 -3.83
C GLY A 203 31.15 5.21 -3.03
N LYS A 204 30.37 6.05 -3.71
CA LYS A 204 29.35 6.92 -3.11
C LYS A 204 27.98 6.24 -3.11
N TRP A 205 27.26 6.36 -2.02
CA TRP A 205 25.88 5.91 -1.83
C TRP A 205 24.91 7.03 -2.17
N ARG A 206 23.83 6.70 -2.86
CA ARG A 206 22.80 7.63 -3.29
C ARG A 206 21.54 7.47 -2.45
N GLU A 207 21.02 8.60 -2.02
CA GLU A 207 19.67 8.68 -1.50
C GLU A 207 18.65 8.44 -2.62
N ASN A 208 17.38 8.31 -2.23
CA ASN A 208 16.32 8.37 -3.21
C ASN A 208 16.23 9.79 -3.77
N GLU A 209 15.91 9.95 -5.06
CA GLU A 209 16.01 11.24 -5.77
C GLU A 209 14.84 12.19 -5.46
N ILE A 210 14.62 12.48 -4.17
CA ILE A 210 13.57 13.37 -3.67
C ILE A 210 14.15 14.31 -2.63
N ASN A 211 14.20 15.60 -2.96
CA ASN A 211 14.62 16.63 -1.99
C ASN A 211 13.71 16.64 -0.76
N GLY A 212 14.32 16.78 0.41
CA GLY A 212 13.66 16.81 1.71
C GLY A 212 13.31 15.45 2.30
N GLN A 213 13.44 14.34 1.54
CA GLN A 213 13.11 13.01 2.05
C GLN A 213 14.13 12.56 3.10
N VAL A 214 13.61 11.99 4.19
CA VAL A 214 14.43 11.44 5.28
C VAL A 214 14.81 10.00 4.95
N HIS A 215 16.07 9.68 5.20
CA HIS A 215 16.61 8.34 5.01
C HIS A 215 17.25 7.81 6.28
N VAL A 216 16.93 6.57 6.62
CA VAL A 216 17.66 5.80 7.63
C VAL A 216 18.54 4.80 6.91
N TRP A 217 19.83 4.83 7.20
CA TRP A 217 20.79 3.85 6.71
C TRP A 217 21.21 2.93 7.84
N ARG A 218 21.10 1.61 7.62
CA ARG A 218 21.52 0.59 8.58
C ARG A 218 22.64 -0.25 8.01
N LEU A 219 23.80 -0.20 8.67
CA LEU A 219 24.94 -1.08 8.40
C LEU A 219 24.96 -2.20 9.44
N ILE A 220 25.06 -3.45 8.97
CA ILE A 220 25.32 -4.62 9.82
C ILE A 220 26.67 -5.19 9.41
N ALA A 221 27.59 -5.36 10.35
CA ALA A 221 28.92 -5.91 10.09
C ALA A 221 29.30 -6.94 11.16
N THR A 222 29.99 -7.99 10.74
CA THR A 222 30.69 -8.90 11.65
C THR A 222 32.10 -8.34 11.89
N VAL A 223 32.44 -8.07 13.15
CA VAL A 223 33.74 -7.55 13.58
C VAL A 223 34.44 -8.59 14.43
N THR A 224 35.59 -9.05 13.97
CA THR A 224 36.40 -10.06 14.64
C THR A 224 37.63 -9.40 15.25
N PRO A 225 37.65 -9.15 16.58
CA PRO A 225 38.83 -8.62 17.26
C PRO A 225 39.93 -9.68 17.37
N ASN A 226 41.16 -9.24 17.59
CA ASN A 226 42.24 -10.13 18.04
C ASN A 226 41.90 -10.77 19.40
N ALA A 227 42.54 -11.89 19.71
CA ALA A 227 42.35 -12.58 20.99
C ALA A 227 42.57 -11.63 22.18
N ASN A 228 41.65 -11.67 23.15
CA ASN A 228 41.69 -10.84 24.35
C ASN A 228 41.73 -9.33 24.09
N SER A 229 41.26 -8.88 22.92
CA SER A 229 41.14 -7.47 22.57
C SER A 229 39.68 -7.01 22.67
N SER A 230 39.48 -5.84 23.25
CA SER A 230 38.20 -5.14 23.30
C SER A 230 38.41 -3.68 22.93
N GLY A 231 37.38 -3.04 22.41
CA GLY A 231 37.46 -1.63 22.04
C GLY A 231 36.17 -1.16 21.41
N SER A 232 36.26 -0.32 20.40
CA SER A 232 35.15 0.22 19.66
C SER A 232 35.45 0.35 18.18
N VAL A 233 34.39 0.20 17.38
CA VAL A 233 34.40 0.52 15.96
C VAL A 233 33.48 1.70 15.75
N LYS A 234 33.97 2.70 15.01
CA LYS A 234 33.21 3.85 14.56
C LYS A 234 32.97 3.71 13.07
N ALA A 235 31.70 3.78 12.67
CA ALA A 235 31.32 3.92 11.28
C ALA A 235 30.85 5.35 11.03
N THR A 236 31.18 5.88 9.86
CA THR A 236 30.88 7.26 9.48
C THR A 236 30.28 7.31 8.09
N PHE A 237 29.19 8.05 7.94
CA PHE A 237 28.57 8.35 6.66
C PHE A 237 28.76 9.84 6.35
N LYS A 238 29.47 10.14 5.25
CA LYS A 238 29.94 11.48 4.94
C LYS A 238 29.53 11.90 3.54
N ASN A 239 28.95 13.09 3.38
CA ASN A 239 28.82 13.74 2.08
C ASN A 239 30.02 14.70 1.88
N PRO A 240 30.94 14.43 0.95
CA PRO A 240 32.10 15.30 0.73
C PRO A 240 31.73 16.64 0.11
N ASP A 241 30.58 16.73 -0.57
CA ASP A 241 30.12 17.91 -1.29
C ASP A 241 29.42 18.93 -0.35
N SER A 242 28.71 18.46 0.70
CA SER A 242 28.06 19.33 1.71
C SER A 242 28.82 19.45 3.03
N LEU A 243 29.92 18.70 3.20
CA LEU A 243 30.64 18.53 4.47
C LEU A 243 29.82 17.87 5.60
N PHE A 244 28.61 17.38 5.31
CA PHE A 244 27.81 16.63 6.27
C PHE A 244 28.52 15.33 6.67
N GLU A 245 28.58 15.06 7.97
CA GLU A 245 29.16 13.85 8.53
C GLU A 245 28.35 13.37 9.74
N VAL A 246 27.96 12.10 9.75
CA VAL A 246 27.26 11.45 10.87
C VAL A 246 27.97 10.16 11.26
N ASN A 247 28.12 9.95 12.57
CA ASN A 247 28.91 8.86 13.15
C ASN A 247 28.03 7.96 14.02
N SER A 248 28.34 6.66 14.01
CA SER A 248 27.78 5.67 14.93
C SER A 248 28.92 4.84 15.49
N ILE A 249 29.00 4.71 16.82
CA ILE A 249 30.06 3.98 17.52
C ILE A 249 29.44 2.75 18.19
N GLN A 250 30.09 1.60 18.03
CA GLN A 250 29.67 0.34 18.66
C GLN A 250 30.85 -0.24 19.45
N LEU A 251 30.56 -0.76 20.63
CA LEU A 251 31.54 -1.45 21.47
C LEU A 251 31.78 -2.87 20.92
N VAL A 252 33.04 -3.29 20.95
CA VAL A 252 33.47 -4.64 20.62
C VAL A 252 33.87 -5.33 21.93
N PRO A 253 33.04 -6.27 22.44
CA PRO A 253 33.39 -7.04 23.62
C PRO A 253 34.68 -7.85 23.40
N SER A 254 35.40 -8.12 24.48
CA SER A 254 36.54 -9.04 24.44
C SER A 254 36.05 -10.44 24.04
N GLY A 255 36.57 -10.96 22.94
CA GLY A 255 36.22 -12.29 22.43
C GLY A 255 37.44 -13.05 21.94
N SER A 256 37.41 -14.38 22.06
CA SER A 256 38.45 -15.27 21.57
C SER A 256 38.32 -15.50 20.05
N GLY A 257 38.48 -14.45 19.25
CA GLY A 257 38.49 -14.56 17.77
C GLY A 257 37.14 -14.91 17.12
N VAL A 258 36.03 -14.89 17.87
CA VAL A 258 34.67 -15.03 17.32
C VAL A 258 34.15 -13.66 16.90
N GLY A 259 33.57 -13.57 15.70
CA GLY A 259 33.06 -12.32 15.16
C GLY A 259 31.80 -11.81 15.88
N ASN A 260 31.82 -10.54 16.29
CA ASN A 260 30.70 -9.83 16.90
C ASN A 260 29.83 -9.17 15.82
N ILE A 261 28.51 -9.35 15.86
CA ILE A 261 27.60 -8.65 14.95
C ILE A 261 27.30 -7.27 15.52
N LEU A 262 27.76 -6.23 14.83
CA LEU A 262 27.54 -4.82 15.19
C LEU A 262 26.57 -4.18 14.20
N THR A 263 25.69 -3.31 14.71
CA THR A 263 24.72 -2.56 13.91
C THR A 263 24.95 -1.06 14.08
N PHE A 264 24.98 -0.33 12.96
CA PHE A 264 25.18 1.12 12.92
C PHE A 264 24.01 1.77 12.19
N TYR A 265 23.58 2.93 12.69
CA TYR A 265 22.49 3.71 12.10
C TYR A 265 22.97 5.11 11.72
N PHE A 266 22.53 5.58 10.55
CA PHE A 266 22.77 6.92 10.06
C PHE A 266 21.46 7.53 9.58
N TYR A 267 21.33 8.84 9.74
CA TYR A 267 20.15 9.59 9.32
C TYR A 267 20.61 10.67 8.34
N THR A 268 19.98 10.72 7.18
CA THR A 268 20.26 11.74 6.15
C THR A 268 18.97 12.37 5.64
N ILE A 269 19.08 13.59 5.13
CA ILE A 269 17.99 14.31 4.50
C ILE A 269 18.48 14.66 3.10
N ALA A 270 17.71 14.26 2.09
CA ALA A 270 18.10 14.48 0.71
C ALA A 270 18.07 15.97 0.35
N ASP A 271 19.15 16.46 -0.23
CA ASP A 271 19.33 17.86 -0.62
C ASP A 271 20.04 17.97 -1.98
N PRO A 272 20.15 19.16 -2.59
CA PRO A 272 20.85 19.31 -3.87
C PRO A 272 22.34 18.91 -3.84
N ALA A 273 22.99 18.91 -2.67
CA ALA A 273 24.38 18.49 -2.53
C ALA A 273 24.51 16.97 -2.42
N SER A 274 23.49 16.23 -2.02
CA SER A 274 23.47 14.77 -2.04
C SER A 274 22.93 14.17 -3.35
N LEU A 275 21.99 14.87 -4.00
CA LEU A 275 21.26 14.32 -5.15
C LEU A 275 21.88 14.63 -6.53
N ALA A 276 22.71 15.68 -6.66
CA ALA A 276 23.26 16.04 -7.97
C ALA A 276 24.06 14.87 -8.60
N PRO A 277 24.14 14.78 -9.94
CA PRO A 277 24.86 13.70 -10.61
C PRO A 277 26.30 13.53 -10.09
N GLY A 278 26.67 12.30 -9.74
CA GLY A 278 28.00 12.00 -9.18
C GLY A 278 28.20 12.34 -7.69
N ARG A 279 27.17 12.88 -7.03
CA ARG A 279 27.16 13.17 -5.60
C ARG A 279 26.49 12.06 -4.78
N GLY A 280 26.70 12.12 -3.49
CA GLY A 280 26.25 11.10 -2.54
C GLY A 280 27.21 10.99 -1.36
N TYR A 281 27.10 9.89 -0.63
CA TYR A 281 27.78 9.71 0.65
C TYR A 281 28.82 8.59 0.60
N GLN A 282 29.96 8.77 1.24
CA GLN A 282 30.95 7.73 1.44
C GLN A 282 30.79 7.13 2.84
N LEU A 283 30.80 5.80 2.91
CA LEU A 283 30.77 5.05 4.15
C LEU A 283 32.21 4.70 4.56
N PHE A 284 32.60 5.06 5.77
CA PHE A 284 33.90 4.76 6.36
C PHE A 284 33.75 3.96 7.64
N MET A 285 34.79 3.18 7.97
CA MET A 285 34.95 2.54 9.26
C MET A 285 36.37 2.74 9.80
N GLU A 286 36.50 2.89 11.11
CA GLU A 286 37.75 2.98 11.84
C GLU A 286 37.59 2.34 13.23
N ALA A 287 38.68 1.85 13.82
CA ALA A 287 38.65 1.14 15.10
C ALA A 287 39.80 1.62 16.01
N ASP A 288 39.59 1.58 17.32
CA ASP A 288 40.63 1.78 18.35
C ASP A 288 41.32 0.45 18.75
N LEU A 289 41.00 -0.62 18.03
CA LEU A 289 41.55 -1.96 18.17
C LEU A 289 41.90 -2.53 16.80
N ASN A 290 42.75 -3.56 16.79
CA ASN A 290 42.98 -4.36 15.59
C ASN A 290 41.86 -5.39 15.43
N CYS A 291 41.13 -5.33 14.32
CA CYS A 291 40.04 -6.24 14.01
C CYS A 291 39.82 -6.44 12.51
N GLY A 292 39.34 -7.63 12.14
CA GLY A 292 38.77 -7.88 10.81
C GLY A 292 37.31 -7.46 10.75
N VAL A 293 36.87 -6.91 9.62
CA VAL A 293 35.48 -6.50 9.38
C VAL A 293 34.96 -7.21 8.14
N VAL A 294 33.75 -7.75 8.23
CA VAL A 294 32.96 -8.22 7.09
C VAL A 294 31.61 -7.53 7.12
N VAL A 295 31.27 -6.77 6.08
CA VAL A 295 29.97 -6.12 5.99
C VAL A 295 28.92 -7.13 5.57
N ASN A 296 27.93 -7.37 6.43
CA ASN A 296 26.88 -8.36 6.23
C ASN A 296 25.74 -7.83 5.37
N SER A 297 25.37 -6.57 5.56
CA SER A 297 24.38 -5.88 4.74
C SER A 297 24.44 -4.38 4.97
N PHE A 298 24.04 -3.61 3.95
CA PHE A 298 23.75 -2.19 4.08
C PHE A 298 22.33 -1.94 3.57
N THR A 299 21.53 -1.20 4.33
CA THR A 299 20.11 -0.99 4.02
C THR A 299 19.81 0.49 4.01
N ARG A 300 19.16 0.99 2.95
CA ARG A 300 18.50 2.30 2.94
C ARG A 300 17.01 2.12 3.22
N VAL A 301 16.48 2.89 4.15
CA VAL A 301 15.04 3.04 4.38
C VAL A 301 14.70 4.48 4.04
N SER A 302 13.97 4.69 2.96
CA SER A 302 13.38 5.98 2.60
C SER A 302 12.04 6.09 3.32
N LEU A 303 11.86 7.17 4.09
CA LEU A 303 10.64 7.43 4.86
C LEU A 303 10.20 8.88 4.63
N PHE A 304 8.89 9.12 4.74
CA PHE A 304 8.25 10.43 4.75
C PHE A 304 8.46 11.25 3.47
N LYS A 305 7.35 11.51 2.79
CA LYS A 305 7.24 12.59 1.82
C LYS A 305 5.76 12.95 1.66
N ASP A 306 5.18 13.40 2.76
CA ASP A 306 3.84 13.97 2.79
C ASP A 306 3.77 15.20 1.86
#